data_AF-A0A953Z1D4-F1
#
_entry.id   AF-A0A953Z1D4-F1
#
_cell.length_a   1.000
_cell.length_b   1.000
_cell.length_c   1.000
_cell.angle_alpha   90.00
_cell.angle_beta   90.00
_cell.angle_gamma   90.00
#
_symmetry.space_group_name_H-M   'P 1'
#
loop_
_entity.id
_entity.type
_entity.pdbx_description
1 polymer ?
#
loop_
_entity_poly.entity_id
_entity_poly.type
_entity_poly.pdbx_seq_one_letter_code
_entity_poly.pdbx_strand_id
1 'polypeptide(L)'
;VFEYLGARRPIFCLSAGAASRVIVRTEAGVVANPKLPKQAQDALLHLYECWREDRTFVMGPESKSERYEAKSIAKDLVSFFEDVLGSSSASPQA
;
A
#
# COMPACT_ATOMS: atom_id res chain seq x y z
N VAL A 1 -2.76 -7.25 -1.30
CA VAL A 1 -1.94 -6.01 -1.44
C VAL A 1 -0.86 -5.97 -0.36
N PHE A 2 -1.20 -5.90 0.93
CA PHE A 2 -0.20 -5.76 2.00
C PHE A 2 0.84 -6.88 2.05
N GLU A 3 0.44 -8.14 1.86
CA GLU A 3 1.38 -9.27 1.74
C GLU A 3 2.41 -9.07 0.62
N TYR A 4 1.98 -8.55 -0.52
CA TYR A 4 2.86 -8.30 -1.66
C TYR A 4 3.79 -7.10 -1.44
N LEU A 5 3.32 -6.08 -0.69
CA LEU A 5 4.19 -4.98 -0.25
C LEU A 5 5.33 -5.51 0.62
N GLY A 6 5.01 -6.34 1.62
CA GLY A 6 6.02 -6.95 2.49
C GLY A 6 6.97 -7.89 1.75
N ALA A 7 6.46 -8.62 0.76
CA ALA A 7 7.28 -9.51 -0.09
C ALA A 7 8.11 -8.76 -1.15
N ARG A 8 8.00 -7.42 -1.24
CA ARG A 8 8.64 -6.58 -2.28
C ARG A 8 8.40 -7.11 -3.70
N ARG A 9 7.17 -7.52 -3.99
CA ARG A 9 6.77 -7.99 -5.32
C ARG A 9 5.91 -6.94 -6.02
N PRO A 10 6.17 -6.62 -7.31
CA PRO A 10 5.34 -5.72 -8.08
C PRO A 10 3.89 -6.18 -8.10
N ILE A 11 2.96 -5.24 -7.90
CA ILE A 11 1.52 -5.54 -7.83
C ILE A 11 0.83 -5.05 -9.10
N PHE A 12 0.19 -5.95 -9.84
CA PHE A 12 -0.80 -5.57 -10.84
C PHE A 12 -2.18 -5.46 -10.19
N CYS A 13 -2.86 -4.34 -10.37
CA CYS A 13 -4.21 -4.13 -9.84
C CYS A 13 -5.18 -3.67 -10.92
N LEU A 14 -6.23 -4.46 -11.11
CA LEU A 14 -7.34 -4.18 -12.01
C LEU A 14 -8.59 -3.80 -11.20
N SER A 15 -8.49 -2.74 -10.40
CA SER A 15 -9.59 -2.31 -9.53
C SER A 15 -9.49 -0.82 -9.23
N ALA A 16 -10.65 -0.18 -9.06
CA ALA A 16 -10.74 1.15 -8.47
C ALA A 16 -11.00 1.00 -6.96
N GLY A 17 -10.30 1.76 -6.12
CA GLY A 17 -10.63 1.85 -4.69
C GLY A 17 -9.42 1.91 -3.78
N ALA A 18 -9.57 1.34 -2.58
CA ALA A 18 -8.53 1.39 -1.55
C ALA A 18 -7.23 0.70 -1.99
N ALA A 19 -7.34 -0.46 -2.66
CA ALA A 19 -6.20 -1.21 -3.16
C ALA A 19 -5.36 -0.38 -4.15
N SER A 20 -6.00 0.24 -5.14
CA SER A 20 -5.28 1.07 -6.12
C SER A 20 -4.65 2.30 -5.48
N ARG A 21 -5.31 2.95 -4.52
CA ARG A 21 -4.73 4.08 -3.78
C ARG A 21 -3.48 3.68 -3.01
N VAL A 22 -3.47 2.51 -2.37
CA VAL A 22 -2.29 2.00 -1.67
C VAL A 22 -1.15 1.76 -2.65
N ILE A 23 -1.41 1.08 -3.77
CA ILE A 23 -0.38 0.75 -4.77
C ILE A 23 0.22 2.01 -5.39
N VAL A 24 -0.61 2.99 -5.76
CA VAL A 24 -0.14 4.28 -6.30
C VAL A 24 0.69 5.04 -5.27
N ARG A 25 0.20 5.14 -4.02
CA ARG A 25 0.92 5.87 -2.97
C ARG A 25 2.26 5.24 -2.59
N THR A 26 2.36 3.92 -2.71
CA THR A 26 3.57 3.16 -2.40
C THR A 26 4.49 2.97 -3.60
N GLU A 27 4.05 3.33 -4.81
CA GLU A 27 4.74 3.02 -6.07
C GLU A 27 5.12 1.53 -6.16
N ALA A 28 4.25 0.65 -5.64
CA ALA A 28 4.53 -0.77 -5.50
C ALA A 28 4.09 -1.59 -6.73
N GLY A 29 3.64 -0.94 -7.80
CA GLY A 29 3.14 -1.64 -8.97
C GLY A 29 2.33 -0.76 -9.90
N VAL A 30 1.53 -1.42 -10.74
CA VAL A 30 0.78 -0.78 -11.82
C VAL A 30 -0.72 -0.98 -11.60
N VAL A 31 -1.48 0.10 -11.76
CA VAL A 31 -2.94 0.09 -11.67
C VAL A 31 -3.51 0.30 -13.07
N ALA A 32 -4.42 -0.57 -13.48
CA ALA A 32 -5.16 -0.45 -14.75
C ALA A 32 -6.65 -0.25 -14.49
N ASN A 33 -7.31 0.53 -15.34
CA ASN A 33 -8.76 0.69 -15.29
C ASN A 33 -9.47 -0.55 -15.89
N PRO A 34 -10.37 -1.23 -15.16
CA PRO A 34 -11.09 -2.41 -15.66
C PRO A 34 -11.94 -2.13 -16.91
N LYS A 35 -12.33 -0.88 -17.15
CA LYS A 35 -13.08 -0.47 -18.34
C LYS A 35 -12.20 -0.19 -19.57
N LEU A 36 -10.87 -0.22 -19.42
CA LEU A 36 -9.90 0.08 -20.47
C LEU A 36 -8.94 -1.11 -20.64
N PRO A 37 -9.35 -2.18 -21.38
CA PRO A 37 -8.55 -3.40 -21.53
C PRO A 37 -7.14 -3.16 -22.04
N LYS A 38 -6.95 -2.13 -22.88
CA LYS A 38 -5.64 -1.76 -23.40
C LYS A 38 -4.64 -1.39 -22.29
N GLN A 39 -5.08 -0.68 -21.26
CA GLN A 39 -4.21 -0.34 -20.12
C GLN A 39 -3.78 -1.59 -19.34
N ALA A 40 -4.69 -2.56 -19.17
CA ALA A 40 -4.36 -3.82 -18.51
C ALA A 40 -3.34 -4.62 -19.31
N GLN A 41 -3.51 -4.67 -20.64
CA GLN A 41 -2.56 -5.31 -21.54
C GLN A 41 -1.18 -4.68 -21.43
N ASP A 42 -1.09 -3.34 -21.54
CA ASP A 42 0.19 -2.63 -21.52
C ASP A 42 0.90 -2.79 -20.15
N ALA A 43 0.14 -2.77 -19.05
CA ALA A 43 0.67 -3.01 -17.70
C ALA A 43 1.21 -4.44 -17.52
N LEU A 44 0.48 -5.46 -17.98
CA LEU A 44 0.93 -6.84 -17.91
C LEU A 44 2.15 -7.08 -18.79
N LEU A 45 2.18 -6.51 -20.00
CA LEU A 45 3.31 -6.61 -20.91
C LEU A 45 4.57 -6.00 -20.28
N HIS A 46 4.45 -4.81 -19.68
CA HIS A 46 5.56 -4.17 -18.99
C HIS A 46 6.15 -5.05 -17.87
N LEU A 47 5.28 -5.62 -17.01
CA LEU A 47 5.74 -6.50 -15.93
C LEU A 47 6.38 -7.79 -16.47
N TYR A 48 5.83 -8.34 -17.55
CA TYR A 48 6.40 -9.50 -18.22
C TYR A 48 7.77 -9.20 -18.84
N GLU A 49 7.95 -8.04 -19.48
CA GLU A 49 9.23 -7.62 -20.06
C GLU A 49 10.29 -7.40 -18.98
N CYS A 50 9.92 -6.79 -17.85
CA CYS A 50 10.79 -6.69 -16.68
C CYS A 50 11.29 -8.08 -16.24
N TRP A 51 10.37 -9.02 -16.04
CA TRP A 51 10.72 -10.39 -15.65
C TRP A 51 11.58 -11.11 -16.71
N ARG A 52 11.18 -11.03 -17.98
CA ARG A 52 11.84 -11.72 -19.10
C ARG A 52 13.29 -11.27 -19.29
N GLU A 53 13.55 -9.99 -19.08
CA GLU A 53 14.86 -9.38 -19.31
C GLU A 53 15.70 -9.27 -18.02
N ASP A 54 15.27 -9.94 -16.95
CA ASP A 54 15.88 -9.86 -15.61
C ASP A 54 16.03 -8.40 -15.11
N ARG A 55 15.15 -7.52 -15.59
CA ARG A 55 15.08 -6.12 -15.18
C ARG A 55 14.17 -6.03 -13.95
N THR A 56 14.70 -5.48 -12.86
CA THR A 56 13.89 -5.22 -11.68
C THR A 56 12.85 -4.14 -11.97
N PHE A 57 11.57 -4.42 -11.67
CA PHE A 57 10.56 -3.37 -11.63
C PHE A 57 10.92 -2.40 -10.50
N VAL A 58 11.06 -1.11 -10.83
CA VAL A 58 11.46 -0.09 -9.86
C VAL A 58 10.28 0.21 -8.95
N MET A 59 10.32 -0.38 -7.75
CA MET A 59 9.38 -0.06 -6.69
C MET A 59 9.81 1.20 -5.94
N GLY A 60 8.84 1.88 -5.33
CA GLY A 60 9.11 2.97 -4.39
C GLY A 60 10.00 2.55 -3.21
N PRO A 61 10.58 3.54 -2.50
CA PRO A 61 11.38 3.28 -1.30
C PRO A 61 10.53 2.60 -0.21
N GLU A 62 11.20 1.77 0.60
CA GLU A 62 10.55 0.97 1.67
C GLU A 62 9.79 1.82 2.68
N SER A 63 10.26 3.03 2.94
CA SER A 63 9.60 4.01 3.81
C SER A 63 8.16 4.33 3.40
N LYS A 64 7.79 4.14 2.11
CA LYS A 64 6.40 4.32 1.67
C LYS A 64 5.50 3.17 2.11
N SER A 65 6.04 1.95 2.27
CA SER A 65 5.31 0.76 2.70
C SER A 65 5.32 0.55 4.21
N GLU A 66 6.32 1.04 4.95
CA GLU A 66 6.50 0.85 6.40
C GLU A 66 5.24 1.16 7.23
N ARG A 67 4.49 2.20 6.84
CA ARG A 67 3.25 2.60 7.55
C ARG A 67 2.13 1.55 7.51
N TYR A 68 2.22 0.60 6.59
CA TYR A 68 1.24 -0.48 6.42
C TYR A 68 1.70 -1.79 7.07
N GLU A 69 2.87 -1.80 7.71
CA GLU A 69 3.34 -2.95 8.46
C GLU A 69 2.55 -3.12 9.76
N ALA A 70 2.39 -4.37 10.19
CA ALA A 70 1.67 -4.71 11.42
C ALA A 70 2.23 -3.96 12.64
N LYS A 71 3.55 -3.78 12.70
CA LYS A 71 4.23 -3.04 13.78
C LYS A 71 3.79 -1.58 13.83
N SER A 72 3.75 -0.90 12.67
CA SER A 72 3.32 0.50 12.57
C SER A 72 1.85 0.65 12.92
N ILE A 73 0.99 -0.24 12.41
CA ILE A 73 -0.45 -0.23 12.70
C ILE A 73 -0.72 -0.48 14.18
N ALA A 74 -0.01 -1.42 14.81
CA ALA A 74 -0.15 -1.69 16.24
C ALA A 74 0.28 -0.48 17.09
N LYS A 75 1.35 0.21 16.68
CA LYS A 75 1.78 1.45 17.33
C LYS A 75 0.71 2.53 17.24
N ASP A 76 0.15 2.76 16.05
CA ASP A 76 -0.92 3.75 15.84
C ASP A 76 -2.15 3.43 16.69
N LEU A 77 -2.50 2.14 16.82
CA LEU A 77 -3.62 1.70 17.65
C LEU A 77 -3.38 1.94 19.14
N VAL A 78 -2.17 1.66 19.64
CA VAL A 78 -1.81 1.93 21.04
C VAL A 78 -1.89 3.43 21.33
N SER A 79 -1.28 4.27 20.48
CA SER A 79 -1.34 5.73 20.63
C SER A 79 -2.78 6.23 20.65
N PHE A 80 -3.64 5.71 19.78
CA PHE A 80 -5.06 6.06 19.77
C PHE A 80 -5.77 5.71 21.09
N PHE A 81 -5.50 4.53 21.68
CA PHE A 81 -6.08 4.17 22.96
C PHE A 81 -5.55 5.03 24.11
N GLU A 82 -4.26 5.35 24.12
CA GLU A 82 -3.66 6.26 25.10
C GLU A 82 -4.29 7.66 25.02
N ASP A 83 -4.52 8.17 23.81
CA ASP A 83 -5.17 9.47 23.60
C ASP A 83 -6.61 9.47 24.13
N VAL A 84 -7.39 8.42 23.82
CA VAL A 84 -8.80 8.31 24.25
C VAL A 84 -8.92 8.10 25.77
N LEU A 85 -8.07 7.25 26.36
CA LEU A 85 -8.10 6.97 27.80
C LEU A 85 -7.49 8.13 28.61
N GLY A 86 -6.44 8.75 28.11
CA GLY A 86 -5.82 9.93 28.71
C GLY A 86 -6.76 11.13 28.72
N SER A 87 -7.48 11.36 27.62
CA SER A 87 -8.51 12.42 27.55
C SER A 87 -9.75 12.14 28.40
N SER A 88 -10.08 10.88 28.69
CA SER A 88 -11.15 10.51 29.62
C SER A 88 -10.83 10.82 31.09
N SER A 89 -9.55 10.98 31.46
CA SER A 89 -9.13 11.29 32.83
C SER A 89 -9.11 12.80 33.15
N ALA A 90 -9.33 13.66 32.16
CA ALA A 90 -9.34 15.12 32.29
C ALA A 90 -10.74 15.73 32.59
N SER A 91 -11.66 14.95 33.17
CA SER A 91 -12.88 15.48 33.81
C SER A 91 -12.93 15.09 35.27
N PRO A 92 -12.35 15.94 36.13
CA PRO A 92 -13.15 16.38 37.27
C PRO A 92 -13.08 17.89 37.50
N GLN A 93 -14.20 18.42 38.02
CA GLN A 93 -14.45 19.76 38.58
C GLN A 93 -14.91 20.81 37.56
N ALA A 94 -16.01 21.55 37.74
CA ALA A 94 -17.05 21.62 38.78
C ALA A 94 -18.29 22.27 38.16
#